data_AF-B8B7M4-F1
#
_entry.id   AF-B8B7M4-F1
#
_cell.length_a   1.000
_cell.length_b   1.000
_cell.length_c   1.000
_cell.angle_alpha   90.00
_cell.angle_beta   90.00
_cell.angle_gamma   90.00
#
_symmetry.space_group_name_H-M   'P 1'
#
loop_
_entity.id
_entity.type
_entity.pdbx_description
1 polymer ?
#
loop_
_entity_poly.entity_id
_entity_poly.type
_entity_poly.pdbx_seq_one_letter_code
_entity_poly.pdbx_strand_id
1 'polypeptide(L)'
;MAAKSLREIRRAAAAGIGSRRCFSGDAAAAAAAAAGVAEGKVGGGAGKEVNLFTAINQALHIALDTDPRSYVFGEDVGFGGVFRCTTGLADRFGRNRVFNTPLCEQGIAGFAVGLAAMGNRAIAEIQFADYIFPAFDQIVNEAAKFRYRSGNEFNCGGLTIRSPYGAVGHGGHYHSQSPEAFFCHVPGLKHLRTLIPWDKETVEASVSKTGKLLVSHEAPITGGFGAEIAASITERCFQRLEAPVARVCGLDTPFPLVYETFYMPTKNKVLDAIKATVNY
;
A
#
# COMPACT_ATOMS: atom_id res chain seq x y z
N MET A 1 35.74 -35.65 27.56
CA MET A 1 36.14 -34.97 26.30
C MET A 1 34.90 -34.39 25.59
N ALA A 2 34.35 -33.27 26.07
CA ALA A 2 33.21 -32.60 25.42
C ALA A 2 33.10 -31.12 25.88
N ALA A 3 34.22 -30.39 25.83
CA ALA A 3 34.27 -28.98 26.22
C ALA A 3 35.20 -28.14 25.31
N LYS A 4 35.43 -28.59 24.07
CA LYS A 4 35.97 -27.71 23.02
C LYS A 4 34.81 -26.99 22.33
N SER A 5 34.52 -25.80 22.86
CA SER A 5 34.44 -24.57 22.07
C SER A 5 33.25 -24.38 21.12
N LEU A 6 32.08 -24.10 21.70
CA LEU A 6 30.99 -23.32 21.06
C LEU A 6 31.44 -21.92 20.58
N ARG A 7 32.62 -21.45 21.01
CA ARG A 7 33.23 -20.17 20.57
C ARG A 7 33.83 -20.25 19.16
N GLU A 8 34.37 -21.40 18.74
CA GLU A 8 34.95 -21.54 17.40
C GLU A 8 33.86 -21.62 16.31
N ILE A 9 32.73 -22.27 16.60
CA ILE A 9 31.58 -22.33 15.69
C ILE A 9 30.98 -20.93 15.45
N ARG A 10 30.93 -20.08 16.49
CA ARG A 10 30.46 -18.69 16.36
C ARG A 10 31.43 -17.79 15.58
N ARG A 11 32.74 -18.07 15.62
CA ARG A 11 33.74 -17.32 14.82
C ARG A 11 33.68 -17.67 13.33
N ALA A 12 33.39 -18.92 12.97
CA ALA A 12 33.25 -19.32 11.57
C ALA A 12 32.02 -18.69 10.89
N ALA A 13 30.90 -18.52 11.62
CA ALA A 13 29.70 -17.86 11.09
C ALA A 13 29.89 -16.34 10.87
N ALA A 14 30.82 -15.70 11.60
CA ALA A 14 31.11 -14.27 11.46
C ALA A 14 32.10 -13.96 10.32
N ALA A 15 32.88 -14.94 9.86
CA ALA A 15 33.93 -14.74 8.85
C ALA A 15 33.45 -14.89 7.39
N GLY A 16 32.21 -15.34 7.16
CA GLY A 16 31.66 -15.60 5.80
C GLY A 16 30.74 -14.51 5.24
N ILE A 17 30.44 -13.44 5.99
CA ILE A 17 29.53 -12.37 5.54
C ILE A 17 30.36 -11.22 4.96
N GLY A 18 30.94 -11.48 3.80
CA GLY A 18 31.55 -10.43 2.97
C GLY A 18 30.51 -9.39 2.57
N SER A 19 30.83 -8.12 2.83
CA SER A 19 30.14 -6.88 2.46
C SER A 19 28.75 -7.02 1.79
N ARG A 20 27.70 -6.58 2.49
CA ARG A 20 26.48 -6.11 1.81
C ARG A 20 26.90 -4.99 0.86
N ARG A 21 27.06 -5.31 -0.41
CA ARG A 21 27.04 -4.29 -1.46
C ARG A 21 25.65 -3.68 -1.41
N CYS A 22 25.54 -2.47 -0.87
CA CYS A 22 24.47 -1.57 -1.24
C CYS A 22 24.37 -1.60 -2.76
N PHE A 23 23.20 -1.96 -3.30
CA PHE A 23 22.92 -1.67 -4.69
C PHE A 23 23.16 -0.17 -4.88
N SER A 24 24.17 0.19 -5.69
CA SER A 24 24.38 1.58 -6.09
C SER A 24 23.11 2.06 -6.80
N GLY A 25 22.77 3.33 -6.56
CA GLY A 25 21.50 3.96 -6.93
C GLY A 25 21.19 4.07 -8.43
N ASP A 26 21.83 3.28 -9.29
CA ASP A 26 21.74 3.41 -10.74
C ASP A 26 20.41 2.87 -11.30
N ALA A 27 19.82 1.85 -10.67
CA ALA A 27 18.52 1.31 -11.11
C ALA A 27 17.33 2.22 -10.75
N ALA A 28 17.43 2.97 -9.65
CA ALA A 28 16.41 3.95 -9.26
C ALA A 28 16.51 5.25 -10.09
N ALA A 29 17.74 5.64 -10.47
CA ALA A 29 17.98 6.80 -11.33
C ALA A 29 17.38 6.62 -12.73
N ALA A 30 17.41 5.40 -13.29
CA ALA A 30 16.86 5.13 -14.61
C ALA A 30 15.32 5.29 -14.66
N ALA A 31 14.61 4.97 -13.58
CA ALA A 31 13.16 5.14 -13.48
C ALA A 31 12.75 6.62 -13.30
N ALA A 32 13.57 7.41 -12.59
CA ALA A 32 13.32 8.84 -12.39
C ALA A 32 13.50 9.66 -13.69
N ALA A 33 14.45 9.28 -14.54
CA ALA A 33 14.73 9.98 -15.80
C ALA A 33 13.56 9.93 -16.81
N ALA A 34 12.73 8.88 -16.79
CA ALA A 34 11.58 8.74 -17.69
C ALA A 34 10.39 9.65 -17.31
N ALA A 35 10.34 10.16 -16.07
CA ALA A 35 9.19 10.88 -15.54
C ALA A 35 9.27 12.42 -15.63
N GLY A 36 10.33 12.99 -16.21
CA GLY A 36 10.48 14.44 -16.35
C GLY A 36 10.49 15.23 -15.02
N VAL A 37 10.70 14.54 -13.90
CA VAL A 37 10.84 15.16 -12.59
C VAL A 37 12.28 15.68 -12.49
N ALA A 38 12.45 16.99 -12.49
CA ALA A 38 13.74 17.61 -12.23
C ALA A 38 14.29 17.05 -10.90
N GLU A 39 15.54 16.54 -10.93
CA GLU A 39 16.25 16.09 -9.74
C GLU A 39 16.45 17.28 -8.79
N GLY A 40 15.47 17.51 -7.93
CA GLY A 40 15.72 18.22 -6.68
C GLY A 40 16.68 17.35 -5.88
N LYS A 41 17.93 17.81 -5.71
CA LYS A 41 18.86 17.23 -4.73
C LYS A 41 18.13 17.12 -3.40
N VAL A 42 17.66 15.91 -3.06
CA VAL A 42 17.20 15.62 -1.70
C VAL A 42 18.45 15.69 -0.85
N GLY A 43 18.65 16.82 -0.18
CA GLY A 43 19.74 17.00 0.76
C GLY A 43 19.69 15.85 1.75
N GLY A 44 20.69 14.98 1.70
CA GLY A 44 20.83 13.83 2.58
C GLY A 44 21.11 14.27 4.01
N GLY A 45 20.07 14.75 4.70
CA GLY A 45 20.06 14.74 6.15
C GLY A 45 20.00 13.29 6.62
N ALA A 46 20.80 12.93 7.63
CA ALA A 46 20.75 11.63 8.26
C ALA A 46 19.35 11.40 8.86
N GLY A 47 18.47 10.75 8.10
CA GLY A 47 17.12 10.40 8.55
C GLY A 47 17.21 9.48 9.77
N LYS A 48 16.46 9.80 10.82
CA LYS A 48 16.32 8.89 11.97
C LYS A 48 15.52 7.67 11.53
N GLU A 49 15.96 6.49 11.95
CA GLU A 49 15.19 5.26 11.76
C GLU A 49 13.86 5.36 12.52
N VAL A 50 12.76 5.20 11.80
CA VAL A 50 11.40 5.28 12.34
C VAL A 50 10.59 4.10 11.83
N ASN A 51 9.66 3.62 12.66
CA ASN A 51 8.68 2.63 12.22
C ASN A 51 7.58 3.30 11.34
N LEU A 52 6.76 2.48 10.69
CA LEU A 52 5.78 2.97 9.72
C LEU A 52 4.71 3.88 10.34
N PHE A 53 4.16 3.57 11.51
CA PHE A 53 3.15 4.44 12.14
C PHE A 53 3.74 5.80 12.52
N THR A 54 5.02 5.83 12.92
CA THR A 54 5.74 7.08 13.23
C THR A 54 5.97 7.88 11.95
N ALA A 55 6.31 7.23 10.84
CA ALA A 55 6.44 7.89 9.54
C ALA A 55 5.10 8.48 9.06
N ILE A 56 3.99 7.74 9.23
CA ILE A 56 2.63 8.25 8.94
C ILE A 56 2.32 9.46 9.82
N ASN A 57 2.59 9.38 11.12
CA ASN A 57 2.38 10.50 12.05
C ASN A 57 3.18 11.75 11.65
N GLN A 58 4.46 11.59 11.27
CA GLN A 58 5.30 12.68 10.78
C GLN A 58 4.75 13.28 9.49
N ALA A 59 4.26 12.45 8.55
CA ALA A 59 3.62 12.93 7.33
C ALA A 59 2.35 13.74 7.62
N LEU A 60 1.54 13.32 8.59
CA LEU A 60 0.35 14.07 9.02
C LEU A 60 0.70 15.39 9.70
N HIS A 61 1.76 15.42 10.51
CA HIS A 61 2.30 16.67 11.06
C HIS A 61 2.69 17.64 9.95
N ILE A 62 3.44 17.16 8.95
CA ILE A 62 3.83 17.97 7.80
C ILE A 62 2.59 18.49 7.05
N ALA A 63 1.59 17.64 6.78
CA ALA A 63 0.38 18.06 6.09
C ALA A 63 -0.40 19.13 6.86
N LEU A 64 -0.57 18.96 8.18
CA LEU A 64 -1.29 19.92 9.03
C LEU A 64 -0.50 21.22 9.25
N ASP A 65 0.83 21.18 9.29
CA ASP A 65 1.71 22.34 9.37
C ASP A 65 1.73 23.15 8.07
N THR A 66 1.86 22.46 6.93
CA THR A 66 2.08 23.10 5.62
C THR A 66 0.82 23.70 5.03
N ASP A 67 -0.36 23.24 5.46
CA ASP A 67 -1.62 23.78 4.99
C ASP A 67 -2.66 23.94 6.10
N PRO A 68 -3.16 25.17 6.35
CA PRO A 68 -4.19 25.41 7.36
C PRO A 68 -5.55 24.79 7.01
N ARG A 69 -5.79 24.42 5.74
CA ARG A 69 -7.04 23.78 5.28
C ARG A 69 -7.00 22.25 5.38
N SER A 70 -6.00 21.67 6.02
CA SER A 70 -5.90 20.22 6.23
C SER A 70 -6.62 19.80 7.51
N TYR A 71 -7.38 18.72 7.43
CA TYR A 71 -8.15 18.15 8.53
C TYR A 71 -7.89 16.65 8.61
N VAL A 72 -7.75 16.12 9.83
CA VAL A 72 -7.64 14.68 10.10
C VAL A 72 -8.83 14.28 10.96
N PHE A 73 -9.62 13.32 10.50
CA PHE A 73 -10.79 12.89 11.24
C PHE A 73 -11.11 11.43 10.96
N GLY A 74 -11.84 10.81 11.89
CA GLY A 74 -12.23 9.41 11.85
C GLY A 74 -12.55 8.93 13.25
N GLU A 75 -12.77 7.64 13.41
CA GLU A 75 -12.96 7.03 14.72
C GLU A 75 -11.65 7.05 15.51
N ASP A 76 -11.71 7.48 16.76
CA ASP A 76 -10.60 7.40 17.73
C ASP A 76 -9.30 8.17 17.40
N VAL A 77 -9.28 8.96 16.32
CA VAL A 77 -8.09 9.71 15.91
C VAL A 77 -7.67 10.79 16.92
N GLY A 78 -8.60 11.30 17.72
CA GLY A 78 -8.40 12.43 18.62
C GLY A 78 -7.45 12.16 19.78
N PHE A 79 -7.43 10.92 20.31
CA PHE A 79 -6.46 10.53 21.35
C PHE A 79 -5.16 9.98 20.78
N GLY A 80 -5.12 9.69 19.48
CA GLY A 80 -3.94 9.19 18.77
C GLY A 80 -4.19 8.03 17.82
N GLY A 81 -5.42 7.52 17.74
CA GLY A 81 -5.80 6.37 16.93
C GLY A 81 -5.35 5.05 17.55
N VAL A 82 -6.06 3.97 17.22
CA VAL A 82 -5.77 2.63 17.76
C VAL A 82 -4.37 2.11 17.37
N PHE A 83 -3.82 2.61 16.26
CA PHE A 83 -2.46 2.34 15.78
C PHE A 83 -1.45 3.47 16.05
N ARG A 84 -1.78 4.43 16.92
CA ARG A 84 -0.91 5.56 17.30
C ARG A 84 -0.46 6.46 16.13
N CYS A 85 -1.16 6.40 15.00
CA CYS A 85 -0.79 7.18 13.81
C CYS A 85 -1.08 8.68 13.98
N THR A 86 -1.99 9.07 14.87
CA THR A 86 -2.42 10.47 15.06
C THR A 86 -2.05 11.02 16.44
N THR A 87 -1.19 10.33 17.20
CA THR A 87 -0.76 10.76 18.54
C THR A 87 -0.16 12.17 18.50
N GLY A 88 -0.58 13.02 19.43
CA GLY A 88 -0.11 14.41 19.59
C GLY A 88 -0.61 15.41 18.52
N LEU A 89 -1.34 14.96 17.50
CA LEU A 89 -1.86 15.86 16.47
C LEU A 89 -2.92 16.82 17.02
N ALA A 90 -3.88 16.30 17.80
CA ALA A 90 -4.96 17.13 18.37
C ALA A 90 -4.46 18.17 19.37
N ASP A 91 -3.46 17.81 20.18
CA ASP A 91 -2.86 18.73 21.15
C ASP A 91 -2.11 19.88 20.47
N ARG A 92 -1.42 19.57 19.34
CA ARG A 92 -0.64 20.56 18.60
C ARG A 92 -1.48 21.44 17.67
N PHE A 93 -2.42 20.85 16.94
CA PHE A 93 -3.17 21.55 15.88
C PHE A 93 -4.60 21.93 16.28
N GLY A 94 -5.02 21.54 17.46
CA GLY A 94 -6.35 21.83 18.00
C GLY A 94 -7.42 20.84 17.53
N ARG A 95 -8.43 20.67 18.39
CA ARG A 95 -9.57 19.76 18.17
C ARG A 95 -10.48 20.17 17.01
N ASN A 96 -10.32 21.36 16.46
CA ASN A 96 -11.08 21.80 15.28
C ASN A 96 -10.52 21.23 13.98
N ARG A 97 -9.25 20.77 13.98
CA ARG A 97 -8.57 20.20 12.80
C ARG A 97 -8.31 18.70 12.93
N VAL A 98 -8.27 18.20 14.15
CA VAL A 98 -8.08 16.77 14.46
C VAL A 98 -9.17 16.33 15.42
N PHE A 99 -10.16 15.58 14.94
CA PHE A 99 -11.35 15.25 15.73
C PHE A 99 -11.93 13.87 15.44
N ASN A 100 -12.63 13.34 16.44
CA ASN A 100 -13.37 12.09 16.32
C ASN A 100 -14.68 12.31 15.56
N THR A 101 -15.05 11.34 14.74
CA THR A 101 -16.39 11.24 14.15
C THR A 101 -17.25 10.26 14.96
N PRO A 102 -18.58 10.26 14.76
CA PRO A 102 -19.41 9.10 15.12
C PRO A 102 -18.91 7.83 14.41
N LEU A 103 -19.25 6.67 14.98
CA LEU A 103 -18.89 5.36 14.45
C LEU A 103 -19.78 5.02 13.24
N CYS A 104 -19.36 5.48 12.06
CA CYS A 104 -20.15 5.41 10.84
C CYS A 104 -19.27 5.72 9.61
N GLU A 105 -18.77 4.70 8.93
CA GLU A 105 -17.80 4.84 7.84
C GLU A 105 -18.39 5.54 6.61
N GLN A 106 -19.66 5.27 6.28
CA GLN A 106 -20.36 6.00 5.22
C GLN A 106 -20.45 7.50 5.55
N GLY A 107 -20.66 7.85 6.82
CA GLY A 107 -20.71 9.22 7.30
C GLY A 107 -19.34 9.89 7.22
N ILE A 108 -18.29 9.17 7.62
CA ILE A 108 -16.89 9.62 7.49
C ILE A 108 -16.58 9.94 6.02
N ALA A 109 -16.84 9.01 5.10
CA ALA A 109 -16.54 9.21 3.69
C ALA A 109 -17.37 10.33 3.04
N GLY A 110 -18.68 10.38 3.30
CA GLY A 110 -19.54 11.44 2.77
C GLY A 110 -19.17 12.83 3.30
N PHE A 111 -18.88 12.92 4.60
CA PHE A 111 -18.36 14.15 5.21
C PHE A 111 -17.03 14.55 4.58
N ALA A 112 -16.13 13.60 4.34
CA ALA A 112 -14.83 13.86 3.70
C ALA A 112 -14.97 14.38 2.26
N VAL A 113 -15.88 13.81 1.47
CA VAL A 113 -16.20 14.26 0.12
C VAL A 113 -16.71 15.71 0.16
N GLY A 114 -17.66 16.02 1.04
CA GLY A 114 -18.20 17.38 1.19
C GLY A 114 -17.13 18.38 1.63
N LEU A 115 -16.32 18.02 2.62
CA LEU A 115 -15.24 18.88 3.12
C LEU A 115 -14.19 19.16 2.03
N ALA A 116 -13.82 18.14 1.24
CA ALA A 116 -12.93 18.29 0.10
C ALA A 116 -13.54 19.11 -1.05
N ALA A 117 -14.84 18.97 -1.30
CA ALA A 117 -15.57 19.77 -2.29
C ALA A 117 -15.57 21.27 -1.95
N MET A 118 -15.51 21.62 -0.67
CA MET A 118 -15.32 22.99 -0.19
C MET A 118 -13.88 23.52 -0.31
N GLY A 119 -12.98 22.77 -0.94
CA GLY A 119 -11.59 23.18 -1.18
C GLY A 119 -10.63 22.92 -0.02
N ASN A 120 -11.01 22.10 0.95
CA ASN A 120 -10.14 21.65 2.05
C ASN A 120 -9.39 20.36 1.70
N ARG A 121 -8.35 20.03 2.46
CA ARG A 121 -7.71 18.71 2.43
C ARG A 121 -8.31 17.84 3.54
N ALA A 122 -9.12 16.88 3.14
CA ALA A 122 -9.82 15.98 4.04
C ALA A 122 -9.04 14.66 4.14
N ILE A 123 -8.38 14.43 5.28
CA ILE A 123 -7.63 13.20 5.56
C ILE A 123 -8.49 12.34 6.49
N ALA A 124 -9.32 11.48 5.90
CA ALA A 124 -10.22 10.59 6.62
C ALA A 124 -9.50 9.29 7.00
N GLU A 125 -9.70 8.82 8.24
CA GLU A 125 -9.26 7.50 8.69
C GLU A 125 -10.46 6.53 8.79
N ILE A 126 -10.35 5.39 8.12
CA ILE A 126 -11.21 4.22 8.34
C ILE A 126 -10.39 3.22 9.16
N GLN A 127 -10.93 2.76 10.29
CA GLN A 127 -10.14 2.12 11.34
C GLN A 127 -9.45 0.81 10.88
N PHE A 128 -10.10 0.04 10.01
CA PHE A 128 -9.52 -1.11 9.29
C PHE A 128 -10.08 -1.16 7.88
N ALA A 129 -9.29 -1.64 6.91
CA ALA A 129 -9.71 -1.73 5.52
C ALA A 129 -10.90 -2.70 5.36
N ASP A 130 -11.04 -3.66 6.27
CA ASP A 130 -12.19 -4.55 6.42
C ASP A 130 -13.52 -3.78 6.63
N TYR A 131 -13.46 -2.58 7.21
CA TYR A 131 -14.62 -1.74 7.52
C TYR A 131 -14.85 -0.64 6.49
N ILE A 132 -14.14 -0.65 5.36
CA ILE A 132 -14.32 0.37 4.32
C ILE A 132 -15.60 0.17 3.50
N PHE A 133 -16.21 -1.02 3.55
CA PHE A 133 -17.33 -1.38 2.69
C PHE A 133 -18.64 -0.61 2.92
N PRO A 134 -19.03 -0.21 4.15
CA PRO A 134 -20.16 0.72 4.33
C PRO A 134 -19.94 2.05 3.60
N ALA A 135 -18.69 2.50 3.46
CA ALA A 135 -18.34 3.70 2.70
C ALA A 135 -18.19 3.48 1.18
N PHE A 136 -18.36 2.26 0.68
CA PHE A 136 -18.07 1.92 -0.72
C PHE A 136 -18.89 2.76 -1.70
N ASP A 137 -20.17 3.00 -1.42
CA ASP A 137 -21.02 3.84 -2.26
C ASP A 137 -20.51 5.29 -2.36
N GLN A 138 -20.15 5.90 -1.22
CA GLN A 138 -19.58 7.25 -1.18
C GLN A 138 -18.22 7.32 -1.91
N ILE A 139 -17.41 6.27 -1.84
CA ILE A 139 -16.11 6.24 -2.52
C ILE A 139 -16.30 6.05 -4.03
N VAL A 140 -17.14 5.11 -4.44
CA VAL A 140 -17.27 4.68 -5.84
C VAL A 140 -18.20 5.57 -6.63
N ASN A 141 -19.38 5.88 -6.10
CA ASN A 141 -20.41 6.63 -6.83
C ASN A 141 -20.25 8.14 -6.64
N GLU A 142 -19.85 8.59 -5.46
CA GLU A 142 -19.67 10.02 -5.20
C GLU A 142 -18.23 10.47 -5.49
N ALA A 143 -17.24 10.05 -4.70
CA ALA A 143 -15.88 10.58 -4.76
C ALA A 143 -15.20 10.37 -6.12
N ALA A 144 -15.22 9.13 -6.64
CA ALA A 144 -14.55 8.80 -7.89
C ALA A 144 -15.10 9.57 -9.10
N LYS A 145 -16.41 9.80 -9.11
CA LYS A 145 -17.12 10.40 -10.25
C LYS A 145 -17.31 11.91 -10.08
N PHE A 146 -16.98 12.49 -8.92
CA PHE A 146 -17.31 13.87 -8.55
C PHE A 146 -16.83 14.91 -9.55
N ARG A 147 -15.57 14.79 -9.99
CA ARG A 147 -14.97 15.71 -10.99
C ARG A 147 -15.54 15.48 -12.38
N TYR A 148 -15.73 14.23 -12.77
CA TYR A 148 -16.18 13.86 -14.10
C TYR A 148 -17.64 14.27 -14.34
N ARG A 149 -18.54 13.98 -13.39
CA ARG A 149 -19.98 14.26 -13.51
C ARG A 149 -20.31 15.75 -13.56
N SER A 150 -19.41 16.61 -13.08
CA SER A 150 -19.59 18.06 -13.05
C SER A 150 -18.86 18.79 -14.18
N GLY A 151 -18.23 18.09 -15.13
CA GLY A 151 -17.42 18.74 -16.15
C GLY A 151 -16.26 19.57 -15.56
N ASN A 152 -15.75 19.15 -14.39
CA ASN A 152 -14.73 19.85 -13.60
C ASN A 152 -15.18 21.18 -12.94
N GLU A 153 -16.48 21.48 -12.87
CA GLU A 153 -16.98 22.60 -12.06
C GLU A 153 -16.78 22.37 -10.56
N PHE A 154 -16.90 21.12 -10.10
CA PHE A 154 -16.63 20.73 -8.71
C PHE A 154 -15.69 19.53 -8.64
N ASN A 155 -14.93 19.40 -7.56
CA ASN A 155 -14.08 18.23 -7.34
C ASN A 155 -13.81 17.99 -5.85
N CYS A 156 -13.57 16.74 -5.48
CA CYS A 156 -13.12 16.35 -4.15
C CYS A 156 -11.64 15.92 -4.15
N GLY A 157 -10.80 16.57 -4.97
CA GLY A 157 -9.39 16.17 -5.15
C GLY A 157 -8.52 16.34 -3.89
N GLY A 158 -8.98 17.10 -2.90
CA GLY A 158 -8.33 17.23 -1.59
C GLY A 158 -8.61 16.06 -0.64
N LEU A 159 -9.38 15.06 -1.04
CA LEU A 159 -9.70 13.87 -0.23
C LEU A 159 -8.55 12.85 -0.24
N THR A 160 -8.16 12.41 0.95
CA THR A 160 -7.37 11.20 1.18
C THR A 160 -8.09 10.32 2.20
N ILE A 161 -8.38 9.08 1.84
CA ILE A 161 -8.85 8.06 2.79
C ILE A 161 -7.66 7.15 3.10
N ARG A 162 -7.35 6.99 4.38
CA ARG A 162 -6.30 6.09 4.86
C ARG A 162 -6.90 5.03 5.76
N SER A 163 -6.39 3.81 5.64
CA SER A 163 -6.84 2.68 6.44
C SER A 163 -5.73 1.65 6.61
N PRO A 164 -5.56 1.05 7.81
CA PRO A 164 -4.75 -0.14 8.01
C PRO A 164 -5.29 -1.30 7.17
N TYR A 165 -4.41 -2.07 6.52
CA TYR A 165 -4.81 -3.17 5.64
C TYR A 165 -3.80 -4.32 5.74
N GLY A 166 -4.21 -5.50 5.26
CA GLY A 166 -3.35 -6.68 5.15
C GLY A 166 -3.33 -7.56 6.40
N ALA A 167 -2.73 -8.73 6.25
CA ALA A 167 -2.65 -9.75 7.29
C ALA A 167 -1.81 -9.31 8.49
N VAL A 168 -2.21 -9.73 9.69
CA VAL A 168 -1.54 -9.37 10.96
C VAL A 168 -1.18 -10.56 11.85
N GLY A 169 -1.27 -11.80 11.35
CA GLY A 169 -0.92 -13.02 12.09
C GLY A 169 -2.08 -13.67 12.84
N HIS A 170 -3.06 -12.88 13.27
CA HIS A 170 -4.20 -13.31 14.08
C HIS A 170 -5.44 -12.43 13.89
N GLY A 171 -5.57 -11.76 12.75
CA GLY A 171 -6.65 -10.79 12.50
C GLY A 171 -7.99 -11.43 12.16
N GLY A 172 -7.97 -12.68 11.68
CA GLY A 172 -9.16 -13.40 11.23
C GLY A 172 -9.86 -12.67 10.08
N HIS A 173 -11.19 -12.81 10.00
CA HIS A 173 -11.98 -12.34 8.86
C HIS A 173 -12.04 -10.82 8.71
N TYR A 174 -11.87 -10.05 9.79
CA TYR A 174 -12.23 -8.63 9.84
C TYR A 174 -11.11 -7.69 10.31
N HIS A 175 -9.86 -8.18 10.32
CA HIS A 175 -8.66 -7.36 10.57
C HIS A 175 -7.47 -7.82 9.70
N SER A 176 -7.75 -8.35 8.51
CA SER A 176 -6.73 -8.96 7.65
C SER A 176 -6.95 -8.73 6.16
N GLN A 177 -8.03 -8.07 5.76
CA GLN A 177 -8.39 -7.97 4.36
C GLN A 177 -7.46 -7.04 3.58
N SER A 178 -7.31 -7.36 2.30
CA SER A 178 -6.62 -6.56 1.28
C SER A 178 -7.62 -6.23 0.17
N PRO A 179 -8.46 -5.19 0.35
CA PRO A 179 -9.60 -4.91 -0.56
C PRO A 179 -9.21 -4.09 -1.79
N GLU A 180 -7.92 -3.95 -2.13
CA GLU A 180 -7.49 -3.06 -3.22
C GLU A 180 -8.16 -3.37 -4.56
N ALA A 181 -8.42 -4.65 -4.86
CA ALA A 181 -8.98 -5.07 -6.14
C ALA A 181 -10.39 -4.48 -6.37
N PHE A 182 -11.19 -4.34 -5.30
CA PHE A 182 -12.53 -3.72 -5.39
C PHE A 182 -12.46 -2.26 -5.84
N PHE A 183 -11.42 -1.53 -5.42
CA PHE A 183 -11.21 -0.13 -5.78
C PHE A 183 -10.43 0.06 -7.08
N CYS A 184 -9.62 -0.91 -7.48
CA CYS A 184 -8.85 -0.85 -8.73
C CYS A 184 -9.75 -0.84 -9.99
N HIS A 185 -10.98 -1.33 -9.89
CA HIS A 185 -11.95 -1.28 -10.99
C HIS A 185 -12.76 0.04 -11.03
N VAL A 186 -12.36 1.06 -10.28
CA VAL A 186 -13.12 2.31 -10.14
C VAL A 186 -12.33 3.49 -10.70
N PRO A 187 -12.58 3.89 -11.96
CA PRO A 187 -11.95 5.06 -12.56
C PRO A 187 -12.25 6.34 -11.76
N GLY A 188 -11.23 7.18 -11.60
CA GLY A 188 -11.31 8.44 -10.84
C GLY A 188 -10.71 8.37 -9.44
N LEU A 189 -10.45 7.17 -8.92
CA LEU A 189 -9.69 6.97 -7.68
C LEU A 189 -8.19 6.83 -7.98
N LYS A 190 -7.38 7.09 -6.95
CA LYS A 190 -5.95 6.77 -6.95
C LYS A 190 -5.63 5.90 -5.75
N HIS A 191 -4.92 4.80 -5.98
CA HIS A 191 -4.37 4.00 -4.90
C HIS A 191 -2.89 4.36 -4.73
N LEU A 192 -2.48 4.82 -3.54
CA LEU A 192 -1.15 5.38 -3.29
C LEU A 192 0.02 4.40 -3.49
N ARG A 193 -0.22 3.08 -3.41
CA ARG A 193 0.71 2.02 -3.87
C ARG A 193 0.89 1.94 -5.39
N THR A 194 0.40 2.93 -6.15
CA THR A 194 0.44 2.96 -7.62
C THR A 194 -0.21 1.72 -8.24
N LEU A 195 -1.36 1.30 -7.70
CA LEU A 195 -2.17 0.21 -8.30
C LEU A 195 -3.11 0.76 -9.38
N ILE A 196 -3.64 1.98 -9.17
CA ILE A 196 -4.39 2.71 -10.17
C ILE A 196 -4.06 4.21 -10.11
N PRO A 197 -3.57 4.80 -11.21
CA PRO A 197 -2.94 4.12 -12.36
C PRO A 197 -1.69 3.34 -11.91
N TRP A 198 -1.44 2.16 -12.48
CA TRP A 198 -0.20 1.41 -12.24
C TRP A 198 0.81 1.60 -13.35
N ASP A 199 2.09 1.47 -12.99
CA ASP A 199 3.24 1.66 -13.87
C ASP A 199 3.46 0.43 -14.75
N LYS A 200 2.75 0.40 -15.89
CA LYS A 200 2.81 -0.70 -16.87
C LYS A 200 4.17 -0.75 -17.54
N GLU A 201 4.75 0.42 -17.82
CA GLU A 201 5.99 0.60 -18.55
C GLU A 201 7.19 0.01 -17.79
N THR A 202 7.29 0.25 -16.49
CA THR A 202 8.36 -0.33 -15.66
C THR A 202 8.27 -1.86 -15.61
N VAL A 203 7.06 -2.41 -15.46
CA VAL A 203 6.87 -3.87 -15.42
C VAL A 203 7.15 -4.47 -16.79
N GLU A 204 6.68 -3.86 -17.87
CA GLU A 204 6.93 -4.26 -19.26
C GLU A 204 8.43 -4.28 -19.59
N ALA A 205 9.17 -3.24 -19.20
CA ALA A 205 10.62 -3.17 -19.39
C ALA A 205 11.35 -4.29 -18.64
N SER A 206 10.91 -4.60 -17.41
CA SER A 206 11.47 -5.72 -16.64
C SER A 206 11.18 -7.06 -17.30
N VAL A 207 9.92 -7.32 -17.70
CA VAL A 207 9.51 -8.58 -18.34
C VAL A 207 10.15 -8.76 -19.70
N SER A 208 10.31 -7.69 -20.48
CA SER A 208 11.00 -7.73 -21.78
C SER A 208 12.46 -8.17 -21.66
N LYS A 209 13.08 -7.92 -20.50
CA LYS A 209 14.45 -8.34 -20.18
C LYS A 209 14.51 -9.76 -19.61
N THR A 210 13.55 -10.16 -18.76
CA THR A 210 13.60 -11.45 -18.05
C THR A 210 12.85 -12.58 -18.76
N GLY A 211 11.93 -12.26 -19.65
CA GLY A 211 11.04 -13.20 -20.33
C GLY A 211 10.02 -13.92 -19.43
N LYS A 212 10.02 -13.64 -18.12
CA LYS A 212 9.23 -14.36 -17.12
C LYS A 212 8.69 -13.40 -16.06
N LEU A 213 7.46 -13.63 -15.61
CA LEU A 213 6.79 -12.85 -14.57
C LEU A 213 6.07 -13.75 -13.56
N LEU A 214 6.24 -13.42 -12.28
CA LEU A 214 5.44 -13.94 -11.18
C LEU A 214 4.87 -12.77 -10.37
N VAL A 215 3.56 -12.79 -10.12
CA VAL A 215 2.85 -11.79 -9.32
C VAL A 215 2.41 -12.42 -8.00
N SER A 216 2.55 -11.69 -6.89
CA SER A 216 2.11 -12.15 -5.56
C SER A 216 1.45 -11.03 -4.77
N HIS A 217 0.33 -11.34 -4.11
CA HIS A 217 -0.40 -10.44 -3.22
C HIS A 217 -1.26 -11.22 -2.21
N GLU A 218 -1.57 -10.62 -1.07
CA GLU A 218 -2.29 -11.30 0.03
C GLU A 218 -3.77 -11.55 -0.27
N ALA A 219 -4.39 -10.70 -1.10
CA ALA A 219 -5.79 -10.84 -1.51
C ALA A 219 -6.06 -12.17 -2.26
N PRO A 220 -7.32 -12.66 -2.27
CA PRO A 220 -7.73 -13.82 -3.04
C PRO A 220 -7.27 -13.78 -4.51
N ILE A 221 -6.95 -14.95 -5.06
CA ILE A 221 -6.45 -15.08 -6.44
C ILE A 221 -7.50 -14.71 -7.49
N THR A 222 -8.77 -15.04 -7.26
CA THR A 222 -9.86 -14.74 -8.19
C THR A 222 -10.30 -13.28 -8.05
N GLY A 223 -10.30 -12.54 -9.16
CA GLY A 223 -10.64 -11.11 -9.18
C GLY A 223 -9.58 -10.20 -8.54
N GLY A 224 -8.50 -10.74 -7.97
CA GLY A 224 -7.39 -9.97 -7.42
C GLY A 224 -6.64 -9.16 -8.49
N PHE A 225 -5.94 -8.10 -8.06
CA PHE A 225 -5.23 -7.20 -8.97
C PHE A 225 -4.14 -7.88 -9.80
N GLY A 226 -3.60 -9.02 -9.34
CA GLY A 226 -2.67 -9.83 -10.12
C GLY A 226 -3.26 -10.36 -11.43
N ALA A 227 -4.59 -10.46 -11.56
CA ALA A 227 -5.24 -10.82 -12.82
C ALA A 227 -5.08 -9.72 -13.88
N GLU A 228 -5.26 -8.44 -13.51
CA GLU A 228 -5.09 -7.29 -14.41
C GLU A 228 -3.63 -7.16 -14.87
N ILE A 229 -2.68 -7.36 -13.95
CA ILE A 229 -1.24 -7.36 -14.29
C ILE A 229 -0.94 -8.50 -15.28
N ALA A 230 -1.42 -9.71 -15.01
CA ALA A 230 -1.16 -10.86 -15.87
C ALA A 230 -1.77 -10.69 -17.26
N ALA A 231 -3.00 -10.19 -17.37
CA ALA A 231 -3.64 -9.89 -18.64
C ALA A 231 -2.89 -8.80 -19.42
N SER A 232 -2.65 -7.64 -18.80
CA SER A 232 -1.92 -6.53 -19.42
C SER A 232 -0.52 -6.92 -19.91
N ILE A 233 0.23 -7.72 -19.14
CA ILE A 233 1.58 -8.15 -19.54
C ILE A 233 1.51 -9.22 -20.63
N THR A 234 0.52 -10.11 -20.60
CA THR A 234 0.34 -11.08 -21.68
C THR A 234 0.08 -10.37 -23.01
N GLU A 235 -0.74 -9.32 -23.02
CA GLU A 235 -1.02 -8.51 -24.21
C GLU A 235 0.24 -7.77 -24.71
N ARG A 236 0.99 -7.16 -23.80
CA ARG A 236 2.14 -6.29 -24.14
C ARG A 236 3.42 -7.06 -24.45
N CYS A 237 3.64 -8.18 -23.76
CA CYS A 237 4.88 -8.95 -23.79
C CYS A 237 4.69 -10.35 -24.42
N PHE A 238 3.61 -10.61 -25.17
CA PHE A 238 3.27 -11.94 -25.66
C PHE A 238 4.46 -12.69 -26.29
N GLN A 239 5.20 -12.02 -27.19
CA GLN A 239 6.34 -12.62 -27.89
C GLN A 239 7.61 -12.74 -27.05
N ARG A 240 7.65 -12.09 -25.88
CA ARG A 240 8.78 -12.10 -24.95
C ARG A 240 8.60 -13.11 -23.83
N LEU A 241 7.38 -13.59 -23.60
CA LEU A 241 7.09 -14.52 -22.51
C LEU A 241 7.60 -15.92 -22.85
N GLU A 242 8.57 -16.38 -22.08
CA GLU A 242 9.14 -17.72 -22.15
C GLU A 242 8.39 -18.73 -21.26
N ALA A 243 7.51 -18.26 -20.38
CA ALA A 243 6.65 -19.06 -19.53
C ALA A 243 5.33 -18.32 -19.23
N PRO A 244 4.23 -19.02 -18.91
CA PRO A 244 3.00 -18.40 -18.46
C PRO A 244 3.23 -17.52 -17.22
N VAL A 245 2.52 -16.40 -17.14
CA VAL A 245 2.57 -15.53 -15.96
C VAL A 245 2.04 -16.28 -14.74
N ALA A 246 2.90 -16.50 -13.75
CA ALA A 246 2.53 -17.17 -12.51
C ALA A 246 1.88 -16.19 -11.53
N ARG A 247 0.91 -16.66 -10.74
CA ARG A 247 0.26 -15.89 -9.68
C ARG A 247 0.25 -16.69 -8.38
N VAL A 248 0.81 -16.12 -7.31
CA VAL A 248 0.85 -16.73 -5.98
C VAL A 248 0.16 -15.79 -4.99
N CYS A 249 -1.11 -16.05 -4.73
CA CYS A 249 -1.97 -15.15 -3.97
C CYS A 249 -2.63 -15.84 -2.77
N GLY A 250 -3.45 -15.11 -2.02
CA GLY A 250 -4.36 -15.70 -1.04
C GLY A 250 -5.34 -16.68 -1.70
N LEU A 251 -5.84 -17.64 -0.92
CA LEU A 251 -6.81 -18.62 -1.40
C LEU A 251 -8.18 -17.96 -1.61
N ASP A 252 -9.03 -18.56 -2.46
CA ASP A 252 -10.41 -18.14 -2.69
C ASP A 252 -11.33 -18.56 -1.53
N THR A 253 -11.01 -18.07 -0.34
CA THR A 253 -11.76 -18.27 0.90
C THR A 253 -11.76 -16.96 1.69
N PRO A 254 -12.72 -16.75 2.62
CA PRO A 254 -12.57 -15.74 3.66
C PRO A 254 -11.25 -15.91 4.41
N PHE A 255 -10.68 -14.82 4.91
CA PHE A 255 -9.39 -14.84 5.59
C PHE A 255 -9.48 -15.57 6.94
N PRO A 256 -8.83 -16.73 7.14
CA PRO A 256 -9.03 -17.55 8.33
C PRO A 256 -8.21 -17.06 9.54
N LEU A 257 -8.68 -17.33 10.76
CA LEU A 257 -7.93 -17.05 11.99
C LEU A 257 -6.80 -18.08 12.20
N VAL A 258 -7.14 -19.34 12.46
CA VAL A 258 -6.16 -20.39 12.82
C VAL A 258 -5.37 -20.87 11.61
N TYR A 259 -5.96 -20.78 10.41
CA TYR A 259 -5.35 -21.27 9.17
C TYR A 259 -4.56 -20.21 8.40
N GLU A 260 -4.27 -19.05 9.00
CA GLU A 260 -3.59 -17.93 8.32
C GLU A 260 -2.29 -18.37 7.64
N THR A 261 -1.47 -19.17 8.33
CA THR A 261 -0.18 -19.67 7.79
C THR A 261 -0.37 -20.51 6.51
N PHE A 262 -1.49 -21.23 6.40
CA PHE A 262 -1.81 -22.04 5.22
C PHE A 262 -2.49 -21.22 4.13
N TYR A 263 -3.18 -20.15 4.48
CA TYR A 263 -3.84 -19.24 3.56
C TYR A 263 -2.82 -18.40 2.79
N MET A 264 -1.88 -17.77 3.50
CA MET A 264 -1.01 -16.73 2.96
C MET A 264 -0.10 -17.20 1.81
N PRO A 265 0.25 -16.32 0.85
CA PRO A 265 1.27 -16.57 -0.16
C PRO A 265 2.68 -16.52 0.47
N THR A 266 3.02 -17.55 1.25
CA THR A 266 4.29 -17.59 1.99
C THR A 266 5.49 -17.66 1.04
N LYS A 267 6.67 -17.28 1.56
CA LYS A 267 7.95 -17.36 0.84
C LYS A 267 8.22 -18.73 0.19
N ASN A 268 7.74 -19.82 0.80
CA ASN A 268 7.93 -21.18 0.28
C ASN A 268 7.05 -21.40 -0.96
N LYS A 269 5.77 -21.02 -0.90
CA LYS A 269 4.86 -21.08 -2.06
C LYS A 269 5.39 -20.23 -3.23
N VAL A 270 5.90 -19.03 -2.92
CA VAL A 270 6.50 -18.14 -3.92
C VAL A 270 7.76 -18.79 -4.52
N LEU A 271 8.65 -19.35 -3.70
CA LEU A 271 9.85 -20.03 -4.18
C LEU A 271 9.54 -21.23 -5.08
N ASP A 272 8.55 -22.04 -4.71
CA ASP A 272 8.15 -23.21 -5.50
C ASP A 272 7.57 -22.79 -6.86
N ALA A 273 6.78 -21.72 -6.88
CA ALA A 273 6.29 -21.13 -8.13
C ALA A 273 7.43 -20.53 -8.98
N ILE A 274 8.41 -19.84 -8.39
CA ILE A 274 9.59 -19.36 -9.10
C ILE A 274 10.32 -20.52 -9.78
N LYS A 275 10.56 -21.62 -9.05
CA LYS A 275 11.21 -22.83 -9.62
C LYS A 275 10.41 -23.41 -10.79
N ALA A 276 9.08 -23.47 -10.66
CA ALA A 276 8.21 -23.96 -11.73
C ALA A 276 8.29 -23.06 -12.98
N THR A 277 8.27 -21.72 -12.81
CA THR A 277 8.36 -20.77 -13.91
C THR A 277 9.73 -20.77 -14.59
N VAL A 278 10.80 -20.98 -13.84
CA VAL A 278 12.17 -21.06 -14.39
C VAL A 278 12.37 -22.32 -15.22
N ASN A 279 11.74 -23.43 -14.84
CA ASN A 279 11.88 -24.74 -15.49
C ASN A 279 10.75 -25.06 -16.50
N TYR A 280 9.99 -24.06 -16.97
CA TYR A 280 8.88 -24.24 -17.91
C TYR A 280 9.34 -24.74 -19.28
#